data_AF-A0A2T0LC53-F1
#
_entry.id   AF-A0A2T0LC53-F1
#
_cell.length_a   1.000
_cell.length_b   1.000
_cell.length_c   1.000
_cell.angle_alpha   90.00
_cell.angle_beta   90.00
_cell.angle_gamma   90.00
#
_symmetry.space_group_name_H-M   'P 1'
#
loop_
_entity.id
_entity.type
_entity.pdbx_description
1 polymer ?
#
loop_
_entity_poly.entity_id
_entity_poly.type
_entity_poly.pdbx_seq_one_letter_code
_entity_poly.pdbx_strand_id
1 'polypeptide(L)'
;MSAITPLPNQHEDPQSDAVLQLLKAVADLNEKVIRLAQGIDGNPQPLTYSVGQAAKVLGVSRSKMYDLLHRPDFPVITIDHRKLIPRRQLERWLDQQCERK
;
A
#
# COMPACT_ATOMS: atom_id res chain seq x y z
N MET A 1 -2.65 -13.78 -67.47
CA MET A 1 -3.57 -13.47 -66.36
C MET A 1 -3.50 -14.62 -65.36
N SER A 2 -2.75 -14.46 -64.27
CA SER A 2 -2.80 -15.39 -63.14
C SER A 2 -2.99 -14.55 -61.89
N ALA A 3 -4.21 -14.56 -61.36
CA ALA A 3 -4.56 -13.88 -60.14
C ALA A 3 -3.84 -14.59 -58.98
N ILE A 4 -2.88 -13.91 -58.35
CA ILE A 4 -2.45 -14.26 -57.00
C ILE A 4 -3.54 -13.69 -56.10
N THR A 5 -4.58 -14.48 -55.86
CA THR A 5 -5.50 -14.18 -54.76
C THR A 5 -4.76 -14.55 -53.46
N PRO A 6 -4.58 -13.63 -52.51
CA PRO A 6 -3.97 -13.98 -51.23
C PRO A 6 -4.90 -14.94 -50.49
N LEU A 7 -4.34 -16.00 -49.93
CA LEU A 7 -5.06 -16.89 -49.01
C LEU A 7 -5.63 -16.05 -47.85
N PRO A 8 -6.93 -16.15 -47.57
CA PRO A 8 -7.50 -15.46 -46.43
C PRO A 8 -7.04 -16.21 -45.17
N ASN A 9 -6.16 -15.58 -44.38
CA ASN A 9 -5.86 -16.03 -43.03
C ASN A 9 -7.16 -15.89 -42.20
N GLN A 10 -7.98 -16.95 -42.15
CA GLN A 10 -9.27 -16.97 -41.44
C GLN A 10 -9.31 -18.00 -40.30
N HIS A 11 -8.17 -18.41 -39.75
CA HIS A 11 -8.21 -19.01 -38.43
C HIS A 11 -8.15 -17.89 -37.39
N GLU A 12 -9.22 -17.09 -37.32
CA GLU A 12 -9.73 -16.63 -36.03
C GLU A 12 -10.20 -17.91 -35.32
N ASP A 13 -9.25 -18.61 -34.72
CA ASP A 13 -9.51 -19.85 -34.01
C ASP A 13 -10.50 -19.53 -32.88
N PRO A 14 -11.71 -20.12 -32.88
CA PRO A 14 -12.70 -19.88 -31.84
C PRO A 14 -12.15 -20.20 -30.44
N GLN A 15 -11.16 -21.10 -30.36
CA GLN A 15 -10.46 -21.38 -29.11
C GLN A 15 -9.54 -20.23 -28.69
N SER A 16 -8.90 -19.54 -29.65
CA SER A 16 -8.08 -18.36 -29.35
C SER A 16 -8.92 -17.19 -28.87
N ASP A 17 -10.10 -16.96 -29.45
CA ASP A 17 -11.00 -15.91 -28.96
C ASP A 17 -11.56 -16.22 -27.56
N ALA A 18 -11.93 -17.49 -27.30
CA ALA A 18 -12.34 -17.92 -25.96
C ALA A 18 -11.22 -17.73 -24.91
N VAL A 19 -9.97 -18.02 -25.27
CA VAL A 19 -8.80 -17.80 -24.41
C VAL A 19 -8.58 -16.30 -24.17
N LEU A 20 -8.71 -15.46 -25.19
CA LEU A 20 -8.59 -14.00 -25.06
C LEU A 20 -9.70 -13.42 -24.17
N GLN A 21 -10.94 -13.89 -24.32
CA GLN A 21 -12.07 -13.51 -23.47
C GLN A 21 -11.83 -13.94 -22.01
N LEU A 22 -11.30 -15.13 -21.79
CA LEU A 22 -10.96 -15.62 -20.46
C LEU A 22 -9.84 -14.77 -19.83
N LEU A 23 -8.78 -14.47 -20.56
CA LEU A 23 -7.67 -13.64 -20.09
C LEU A 23 -8.16 -12.23 -19.72
N LYS A 24 -9.05 -11.65 -20.53
CA LYS A 24 -9.68 -10.35 -20.23
C LYS A 24 -10.52 -10.41 -18.96
N ALA A 25 -11.36 -11.43 -18.81
CA ALA A 25 -12.19 -11.60 -17.62
C ALA A 25 -11.34 -11.77 -16.34
N VAL A 26 -10.21 -12.49 -16.44
CA VAL A 26 -9.26 -12.64 -15.33
C VAL A 26 -8.60 -11.30 -15.00
N ALA A 27 -8.22 -10.50 -15.98
CA ALA A 27 -7.64 -9.17 -15.75
C ALA A 27 -8.63 -8.22 -15.08
N ASP A 28 -9.89 -8.18 -15.56
CA ASP A 28 -10.96 -7.38 -14.97
C ASP A 28 -11.25 -7.81 -13.52
N LEU A 29 -11.21 -9.12 -13.25
CA LEU A 29 -11.36 -9.64 -11.90
C LEU A 29 -10.19 -9.23 -11.01
N ASN A 30 -8.96 -9.31 -11.51
CA ASN A 30 -7.77 -8.91 -10.76
C ASN A 30 -7.82 -7.43 -10.37
N GLU A 31 -8.27 -6.56 -11.29
CA GLU A 31 -8.47 -5.14 -10.99
C GLU A 31 -9.50 -4.92 -9.89
N LYS A 32 -10.62 -5.66 -9.92
CA LYS A 32 -11.64 -5.62 -8.86
C LYS A 32 -11.10 -6.11 -7.52
N VAL A 33 -10.31 -7.19 -7.51
CA VAL A 33 -9.67 -7.72 -6.30
C VAL A 33 -8.73 -6.67 -5.68
N ILE A 34 -7.93 -5.98 -6.48
CA ILE A 34 -7.04 -4.91 -5.99
C ILE A 34 -7.84 -3.77 -5.34
N ARG A 35 -8.96 -3.34 -5.96
CA ARG A 35 -9.83 -2.30 -5.40
C ARG A 35 -10.51 -2.75 -4.09
N LEU A 36 -10.93 -4.00 -4.02
CA LEU A 36 -11.51 -4.57 -2.80
C LEU A 36 -10.45 -4.69 -1.71
N ALA A 37 -9.23 -5.13 -2.03
CA ALA A 37 -8.13 -5.19 -1.07
C ALA A 37 -7.82 -3.80 -0.46
N GLN A 38 -7.84 -2.75 -1.28
CA GLN A 38 -7.69 -1.35 -0.78
C GLN A 38 -8.85 -0.91 0.13
N GLY A 39 -10.04 -1.50 0.01
CA GLY A 39 -11.20 -1.24 0.87
C GLY A 39 -11.27 -2.11 2.13
N ILE A 40 -10.63 -3.29 2.13
CA ILE A 40 -10.60 -4.23 3.26
C ILE A 40 -9.63 -3.76 4.36
N ASP A 41 -8.71 -2.83 4.05
CA ASP A 41 -7.98 -2.04 5.06
C ASP A 41 -8.89 -1.10 5.87
N GLY A 42 -10.20 -1.08 5.59
CA GLY A 42 -11.26 -0.26 6.19
C GLY A 42 -11.55 -0.48 7.68
N ASN A 43 -10.60 -0.98 8.48
CA ASN A 43 -10.59 -0.62 9.88
C ASN A 43 -9.97 0.78 9.97
N PRO A 44 -10.70 1.83 10.37
CA PRO A 44 -10.13 3.18 10.49
C PRO A 44 -8.94 3.14 11.45
N GLN A 45 -7.74 3.00 10.87
CA GLN A 45 -6.52 2.98 11.64
C GLN A 45 -6.38 4.39 12.24
N PRO A 46 -6.16 4.49 13.55
CA PRO A 46 -6.08 5.79 14.19
C PRO A 46 -4.94 6.58 13.54
N LEU A 47 -5.23 7.83 13.16
CA LEU A 47 -4.26 8.73 12.52
C LEU A 47 -3.07 9.02 13.44
N THR A 48 -3.24 8.78 14.74
CA THR A 48 -2.25 9.01 15.78
C THR A 48 -2.14 7.81 16.71
N TYR A 49 -0.92 7.58 17.19
CA TYR A 49 -0.63 6.63 18.25
C TYR A 49 -0.49 7.36 19.58
N SER A 50 -1.00 6.75 20.66
CA SER A 50 -0.53 7.11 22.01
C SER A 50 0.94 6.73 22.19
N VAL A 51 1.60 7.29 23.21
CA VAL A 51 2.99 6.93 23.57
C VAL A 51 3.17 5.41 23.72
N GLY A 52 2.22 4.74 24.38
CA GLY A 52 2.28 3.29 24.55
C GLY A 52 2.09 2.49 23.26
N GLN A 53 1.28 2.99 22.32
CA GLN A 53 1.13 2.38 21.01
C GLN A 53 2.38 2.59 20.15
N ALA A 54 2.93 3.81 20.13
CA ALA A 54 4.15 4.11 19.39
C ALA A 54 5.33 3.26 19.88
N ALA A 55 5.48 3.05 21.20
CA ALA A 55 6.50 2.16 21.76
C ALA A 55 6.37 0.72 21.23
N LYS A 56 5.14 0.20 21.13
CA LYS A 56 4.88 -1.14 20.60
C LYS A 56 5.17 -1.23 19.10
N VAL A 57 4.73 -0.24 18.31
CA VAL A 57 4.94 -0.20 16.86
C VAL A 57 6.43 -0.10 16.52
N LEU A 58 7.19 0.71 17.28
CA LEU A 58 8.64 0.83 17.11
C LEU A 58 9.44 -0.34 17.71
N GLY A 59 8.81 -1.23 18.48
CA GLY A 59 9.49 -2.34 19.15
C GLY A 59 10.46 -1.89 20.26
N VAL A 60 10.21 -0.75 20.90
CA VAL A 60 11.09 -0.18 21.95
C VAL A 60 10.41 -0.19 23.33
N SER A 61 11.23 -0.10 24.39
CA SER A 61 10.70 0.04 25.75
C SER A 61 9.98 1.38 25.93
N ARG A 62 9.03 1.46 26.88
CA ARG A 62 8.35 2.73 27.21
C ARG A 62 9.34 3.82 27.62
N SER A 63 10.38 3.46 28.38
CA SER A 63 11.42 4.41 28.77
C SER A 63 12.14 4.98 27.55
N LYS A 64 12.54 4.12 26.61
CA LYS A 64 13.19 4.57 25.37
C LYS A 64 12.26 5.44 24.52
N MET A 65 10.97 5.13 24.52
CA MET A 65 9.96 5.96 23.86
C MET A 65 9.89 7.37 24.48
N TYR A 66 9.93 7.47 25.81
CA TYR A 66 9.99 8.79 26.48
C TYR A 66 11.28 9.54 26.15
N ASP A 67 12.42 8.87 26.00
CA ASP A 67 13.64 9.53 25.52
C ASP A 67 13.45 10.11 24.11
N LEU A 68 12.80 9.35 23.21
CA LEU A 68 12.49 9.80 21.85
C LEU A 68 11.55 11.01 21.85
N LEU A 69 10.55 11.05 22.74
CA LEU A 69 9.62 12.18 22.84
C LEU A 69 10.27 13.51 23.25
N HIS A 70 11.47 13.49 23.83
CA HIS A 70 12.22 14.70 24.16
C HIS A 70 13.17 15.13 23.03
N ARG A 71 13.31 14.32 21.98
CA ARG A 71 14.12 14.70 20.83
C ARG A 71 13.40 15.75 19.98
N PRO A 72 14.10 16.81 19.52
CA PRO A 72 13.50 17.86 18.72
C PRO A 72 13.08 17.39 17.32
N ASP A 73 13.68 16.30 16.82
CA ASP A 73 13.36 15.72 15.50
C ASP A 73 12.23 14.69 15.54
N PHE A 74 11.72 14.35 16.73
CA PHE A 74 10.70 13.31 16.86
C PHE A 74 9.28 13.86 16.65
N PRO A 75 8.45 13.21 15.82
CA PRO A 75 7.12 13.72 15.50
C PRO A 75 6.12 13.47 16.64
N VAL A 76 5.92 14.48 17.48
CA VAL A 76 4.92 14.47 18.55
C VAL A 76 4.02 15.70 18.46
N ILE A 77 2.73 15.49 18.69
CA ILE A 77 1.75 16.56 18.91
C ILE A 77 1.20 16.44 20.33
N THR A 78 1.02 17.58 21.00
CA THR A 78 0.38 17.64 22.31
C THR A 78 -1.00 18.25 22.13
N ILE A 79 -2.05 17.46 22.37
CA ILE A 79 -3.43 17.94 22.39
C ILE A 79 -3.88 17.94 23.83
N ASP A 80 -4.11 19.13 24.39
CA ASP A 80 -4.44 19.34 25.80
C ASP A 80 -3.38 18.71 26.72
N HIS A 81 -3.70 17.60 27.40
CA HIS A 81 -2.78 16.88 28.28
C HIS A 81 -2.20 15.60 27.68
N ARG A 82 -2.47 15.30 26.40
CA ARG A 82 -2.12 14.02 25.75
C ARG A 82 -1.05 14.20 24.68
N LYS A 83 0.01 13.40 24.76
CA LYS A 83 1.02 13.25 23.70
C LYS A 83 0.55 12.19 22.69
N LEU A 84 0.46 12.62 21.44
CA LEU A 84 0.05 11.79 20.31
C LEU A 84 1.15 11.81 19.24
N ILE A 85 1.35 10.67 18.59
CA ILE A 85 2.38 10.46 17.58
C ILE A 85 1.66 10.23 16.24
N PRO A 86 1.66 11.19 15.32
CA PRO A 86 1.02 11.02 14.01
C PRO A 86 1.67 9.89 13.21
N ARG A 87 0.87 8.94 12.71
CA ARG A 87 1.36 7.73 12.04
C ARG A 87 2.24 8.05 10.82
N ARG A 88 1.76 8.90 9.92
CA ARG A 88 2.49 9.25 8.68
C ARG A 88 3.82 9.93 8.95
N GLN A 89 3.88 10.74 10.00
CA GLN A 89 5.10 11.44 10.39
C GLN A 89 6.08 10.47 11.07
N LEU A 90 5.58 9.51 11.85
CA LEU A 90 6.39 8.44 12.43
C LEU A 90 7.07 7.59 11.35
N GLU A 91 6.33 7.21 10.30
CA GLU A 91 6.86 6.47 9.14
C GLU A 91 7.99 7.26 8.47
N ARG A 92 7.74 8.53 8.11
CA ARG A 92 8.77 9.41 7.51
C ARG A 92 9.99 9.59 8.39
N TRP A 93 9.80 9.71 9.71
CA TRP A 93 10.91 9.82 10.64
C TRP A 93 11.77 8.56 10.62
N LEU A 94 11.13 7.37 10.54
CA LEU A 94 11.83 6.09 10.44
C LEU A 94 12.70 6.00 9.18
N ASP A 95 12.14 6.41 8.03
CA ASP A 95 12.86 6.46 6.76
C ASP A 95 14.10 7.36 6.86
N GLN A 96 13.95 8.55 7.45
CA GLN A 96 15.05 9.48 7.69
C GLN A 96 16.13 8.92 8.64
N GLN A 97 15.78 8.05 9.60
CA GLN A 97 16.78 7.40 10.45
C GLN A 97 17.57 6.32 9.68
N CYS A 98 16.96 5.68 8.68
CA CYS A 98 17.64 4.70 7.82
C CYS A 98 18.63 5.35 6.85
N GLU A 99 18.30 6.54 6.32
CA GLU A 99 19.15 7.28 5.38
C GLU A 99 20.37 7.95 6.03
N ARG A 100 20.36 8.15 7.35
CA ARG A 100 21.48 8.75 8.10
C ARG A 100 22.61 7.78 8.44
N LYS A 101 22.58 6.56 7.89
CA LYS A 101 23.61 5.53 8.10
C LYS A 101 24.78 5.67 7.14
#